data_AF-A0A847UVL5-F1
#
_entry.id   AF-A0A847UVL5-F1
#
_cell.length_a   1.000
_cell.length_b   1.000
_cell.length_c   1.000
_cell.angle_alpha   90.00
_cell.angle_beta   90.00
_cell.angle_gamma   90.00
#
_symmetry.space_group_name_H-M   'P 1'
#
loop_
_entity.id
_entity.type
_entity.pdbx_description
1 polymer ?
#
loop_
_entity_poly.entity_id
_entity_poly.type
_entity_poly.pdbx_seq_one_letter_code
_entity_poly.pdbx_strand_id
1 'polypeptide(L)' 'MAIDFLVHEAADGVGVVVIEGLKANQEITGWVMKEDQTVKIK' A
#
# COMPACT_ATOMS: atom_id res chain seq x y z
N MET A 1 6.49 7.30 -9.88
CA MET A 1 5.56 6.40 -9.17
C MET A 1 5.58 6.80 -7.72
N ALA A 2 4.41 7.05 -7.13
CA ALA A 2 4.28 7.31 -5.70
C ALA A 2 3.66 6.08 -5.04
N ILE A 3 4.01 5.84 -3.78
CA ILE A 3 3.44 4.78 -2.96
C ILE A 3 2.27 5.36 -2.19
N ASP A 4 1.11 4.71 -2.28
CA ASP A 4 -0.13 5.16 -1.63
C ASP A 4 -0.26 4.58 -0.21
N PHE A 5 0.24 3.36 0.01
CA PHE A 5 0.27 2.69 1.30
C PHE A 5 1.49 1.78 1.46
N LEU A 6 1.83 1.43 2.70
CA LEU A 6 2.95 0.54 3.00
C LEU A 6 2.62 -0.48 4.08
N VAL A 7 3.28 -1.63 3.99
CA VAL A 7 3.32 -2.70 5.01
C VAL A 7 4.78 -3.10 5.23
N HIS A 8 5.10 -3.60 6.42
CA HIS A 8 6.46 -4.05 6.73
C HIS A 8 6.77 -5.35 5.97
N GLU A 9 5.86 -6.33 5.98
CA GLU A 9 5.99 -7.60 5.27
C GLU A 9 4.65 -8.18 4.80
N ALA A 10 4.69 -9.16 3.89
CA ALA A 10 3.48 -9.72 3.27
C ALA A 10 2.47 -10.37 4.25
N ALA A 11 2.91 -10.74 5.46
CA ALA A 11 2.06 -11.35 6.48
C ALA A 11 1.30 -10.31 7.34
N ASP A 12 1.56 -9.01 7.16
CA ASP A 12 0.90 -7.97 7.94
C ASP A 12 -0.60 -7.91 7.63
N GLY A 13 -1.42 -7.93 8.69
CA GLY A 13 -2.87 -7.79 8.58
C GLY A 13 -3.35 -6.34 8.45
N VAL A 14 -2.47 -5.36 8.69
CA VAL A 14 -2.76 -3.92 8.63
C VAL A 14 -1.56 -3.16 8.07
N GLY A 15 -1.81 -2.01 7.44
CA GLY A 15 -0.78 -1.15 6.86
C GLY A 15 -1.10 0.33 7.07
N VAL A 16 -0.21 1.19 6.57
CA VAL A 16 -0.33 2.65 6.69
C VAL A 16 -0.56 3.27 5.32
N VAL A 17 -1.64 4.03 5.17
CA VAL A 17 -1.88 4.88 4.00
C VAL A 17 -1.17 6.22 4.19
N VAL A 18 -0.43 6.67 3.18
CA VAL A 18 0.41 7.88 3.24
C VAL A 18 -0.06 8.98 2.28
N ILE A 19 -1.19 8.76 1.59
CA ILE A 19 -1.83 9.75 0.72
C ILE A 19 -3.06 10.37 1.37
N GLU A 20 -3.36 11.60 0.98
CA GLU A 20 -4.59 12.28 1.37
C GLU A 20 -5.73 11.98 0.38
N GLY A 21 -6.97 12.10 0.84
CA GLY A 21 -8.16 12.07 -0.04
C GLY A 21 -8.49 10.69 -0.64
N LEU A 22 -8.03 9.59 -0.01
CA LEU A 22 -8.37 8.23 -0.42
C LEU A 22 -9.90 8.02 -0.47
N LYS A 23 -10.38 7.42 -1.56
CA LYS A 23 -11.80 7.13 -1.77
C LYS A 23 -12.08 5.63 -1.72
N ALA A 24 -13.31 5.26 -1.38
CA ALA A 24 -13.77 3.87 -1.45
C ALA A 24 -13.66 3.34 -2.90
N ASN A 25 -13.17 2.10 -3.05
CA ASN A 25 -12.95 1.41 -4.33
C ASN A 25 -11.91 2.07 -5.26
N GLN A 26 -11.05 2.93 -4.73
CA GLN A 26 -9.93 3.49 -5.48
C GLN A 26 -8.82 2.45 -5.62
N GLU A 27 -8.36 2.20 -6.85
CA GLU A 27 -7.15 1.41 -7.06
C GLU A 27 -5.94 2.16 -6.50
N ILE A 28 -5.16 1.49 -5.66
CA ILE A 28 -3.97 2.05 -5.00
C ILE A 28 -2.77 1.13 -5.16
N THR A 29 -1.58 1.73 -5.18
CA THR A 29 -0.30 1.03 -5.25
C THR A 29 0.40 1.08 -3.90
N GLY A 30 0.71 -0.07 -3.33
CA GLY A 30 1.42 -0.19 -2.07
C GLY A 30 2.83 -0.73 -2.20
N TRP A 31 3.62 -0.59 -1.14
CA TRP A 31 4.97 -1.15 -1.02
C TRP A 31 5.06 -2.11 0.17
N VAL A 32 5.55 -3.31 -0.11
CA VAL A 32 5.94 -4.31 0.88
C VAL A 32 7.43 -4.11 1.14
N MET A 33 7.76 -3.52 2.30
CA MET A 33 9.11 -2.98 2.56
C MET A 33 10.19 -4.05 2.61
N LYS A 34 9.93 -5.17 3.30
CA LYS A 34 10.91 -6.24 3.51
C LYS A 34 11.30 -6.96 2.21
N GLU A 35 10.32 -7.21 1.35
CA GLU A 35 10.52 -7.90 0.06
C GLU A 35 10.92 -6.94 -1.08
N ASP A 36 10.87 -5.62 -0.84
CA ASP A 36 11.03 -4.57 -1.85
C ASP A 36 10.11 -4.78 -3.06
N GLN A 37 8.81 -4.96 -2.79
CA GLN A 37 7.82 -5.28 -3.82
C GLN A 37 6.67 -4.27 -3.84
N THR A 38 6.26 -3.88 -5.04
CA THR A 38 5.05 -3.08 -5.23
C THR A 38 3.84 -3.97 -5.48
N VAL A 39 2.73 -3.69 -4.81
CA VAL A 39 1.45 -4.39 -4.96
C VAL A 39 0.36 -3.41 -5.39
N LYS A 40 -0.62 -3.88 -6.17
CA LYS A 40 -1.81 -3.10 -6.53
C LYS A 40 -3.05 -3.77 -5.98
N ILE A 41 -3.92 -2.97 -5.35
CA ILE A 41 -5.20 -3.41 -4.79
C ILE A 41 -6.31 -2.43 -5.18
N LYS A 42 -7.54 -2.93 -5.22
CA LYS A 42 -8.75 -2.18 -5.57
C LYS A 42 -9.76 -2.26 -4.43
#